data_AF-A0A7G9FIH7-F1
#
_entry.id   AF-A0A7G9FIH7-F1
#
_cell.length_a   1.000
_cell.length_b   1.000
_cell.length_c   1.000
_cell.angle_alpha   90.00
_cell.angle_beta   90.00
_cell.angle_gamma   90.00
#
_symmetry.space_group_name_H-M   'P 1'
#
loop_
_entity.id
_entity.type
_entity.pdbx_description
1 polymer ?
#
loop_
_entity_poly.entity_id
_entity_poly.type
_entity_poly.pdbx_seq_one_letter_code
_entity_poly.pdbx_strand_id
1 'polypeptide(L)'
;MRIREKWGYFIVTLPTLSVMCLGGMYHNDLIFSVGCILWIINGIFASRLYNLVFYDANTTCGFYAGKAALENGFDPKAQNGIIWDPNNYKISDIYKMYPNNRTVKPQAGTAGFVFYTNKRGTYSRYMEFYDYRYGGETYTRYEFFMDSIGNKDRIFIQEARITDEKPYKRFVPLEPF
;
A
#
# COMPACT_ATOMS: atom_id res chain seq x y z
N MET A 1 -8.08 -2.18 -5.56
CA MET A 1 -8.33 -2.43 -4.10
C MET A 1 -9.56 -3.31 -3.84
N ARG A 2 -10.75 -3.02 -4.40
CA ARG A 2 -11.99 -3.81 -4.16
C ARG A 2 -11.96 -5.29 -4.61
N ILE A 3 -11.22 -5.62 -5.67
CA ILE A 3 -11.13 -7.01 -6.16
C ILE A 3 -10.32 -7.88 -5.18
N ARG A 4 -9.25 -7.34 -4.60
CA ARG A 4 -8.35 -8.04 -3.67
C ARG A 4 -8.98 -8.34 -2.31
N GLU A 5 -9.82 -7.43 -1.79
CA GLU A 5 -10.62 -7.72 -0.60
C GLU A 5 -11.54 -8.92 -0.84
N LYS A 6 -12.21 -9.01 -2.00
CA LYS A 6 -13.10 -10.13 -2.34
C LYS A 6 -12.37 -11.48 -2.35
N TRP A 7 -11.16 -11.57 -2.88
CA TRP A 7 -10.37 -12.82 -2.89
C TRP A 7 -9.78 -13.18 -1.51
N GLY A 8 -9.45 -12.18 -0.68
CA GLY A 8 -9.04 -12.40 0.70
C GLY A 8 -10.12 -13.08 1.55
N TYR A 9 -11.39 -12.73 1.33
CA TYR A 9 -12.51 -13.44 1.96
C TYR A 9 -12.53 -14.92 1.54
N PHE A 10 -12.27 -15.25 0.27
CA PHE A 10 -12.30 -16.63 -0.23
C PHE A 10 -11.26 -17.56 0.42
N ILE A 11 -10.03 -17.10 0.60
CA ILE A 11 -8.94 -17.91 1.19
C ILE A 11 -9.24 -18.26 2.65
N VAL A 12 -9.94 -17.37 3.34
CA VAL A 12 -10.23 -17.49 4.77
C VAL A 12 -11.56 -18.23 5.02
N THR A 13 -12.52 -18.15 4.10
CA THR A 13 -13.83 -18.83 4.22
C THR A 13 -13.77 -20.31 3.85
N LEU A 14 -12.91 -20.71 2.92
CA LEU A 14 -12.78 -22.11 2.47
C LEU A 14 -12.47 -23.08 3.63
N PRO A 15 -11.44 -22.84 4.47
CA PRO A 15 -11.15 -23.71 5.61
C PRO A 15 -12.30 -23.80 6.61
N THR A 16 -13.00 -22.68 6.88
CA THR A 16 -14.13 -22.67 7.82
C THR A 16 -15.33 -23.46 7.31
N LEU A 17 -15.61 -23.37 6.00
CA LEU A 17 -16.64 -24.18 5.35
C LEU A 17 -16.29 -25.67 5.40
N SER A 18 -15.02 -26.04 5.19
CA SER A 18 -14.57 -27.42 5.33
C SER A 18 -14.78 -27.98 6.74
N VAL A 19 -14.49 -27.18 7.79
CA VAL A 19 -14.72 -27.59 9.20
C VAL A 19 -16.22 -27.77 9.50
N MET A 20 -17.07 -26.87 9.00
CA MET A 20 -18.53 -27.00 9.13
C MET A 20 -19.05 -28.26 8.42
N CYS A 21 -18.60 -28.51 7.18
CA CYS A 21 -18.98 -29.70 6.42
C CYS A 21 -18.54 -30.99 7.13
N LEU A 22 -17.33 -31.02 7.69
CA LEU A 22 -16.85 -32.15 8.49
C LEU A 22 -17.71 -32.36 9.74
N GLY A 23 -18.06 -31.29 10.46
CA GLY A 23 -18.96 -31.39 11.62
C GLY A 23 -20.33 -31.98 11.26
N GLY A 24 -20.90 -31.56 10.13
CA GLY A 24 -22.16 -32.10 9.62
C GLY A 24 -22.06 -33.57 9.16
N MET A 25 -20.97 -33.94 8.48
CA MET A 25 -20.75 -35.31 8.00
C MET A 25 -20.56 -36.32 9.13
N TYR A 26 -19.93 -35.91 10.24
CA TYR A 26 -19.67 -36.78 11.39
C TYR A 26 -20.69 -36.62 12.53
N HIS A 27 -21.80 -35.90 12.31
CA HIS A 27 -22.82 -35.58 13.33
C HIS A 27 -22.22 -35.07 14.63
N ASN A 28 -21.20 -34.22 14.53
CA ASN A 28 -20.49 -33.65 15.67
C ASN A 28 -20.84 -32.16 15.80
N ASP A 29 -21.82 -31.89 16.64
CA ASP A 29 -22.34 -30.54 16.89
C ASP A 29 -21.28 -29.59 17.44
N LEU A 30 -20.27 -30.11 18.16
CA LEU A 30 -19.17 -29.31 18.66
C LEU A 30 -18.28 -28.81 17.51
N ILE A 31 -17.90 -29.70 16.58
CA ILE A 31 -17.08 -29.34 15.41
C ILE A 31 -17.84 -28.37 14.50
N PHE A 32 -19.13 -28.61 14.29
CA PHE A 32 -20.00 -27.70 13.53
C PHE A 32 -20.06 -26.31 14.18
N SER A 33 -20.29 -26.25 15.50
CA SER A 33 -20.35 -24.99 16.26
C SER A 33 -19.02 -24.23 16.22
N VAL A 34 -17.88 -24.92 16.32
CA VAL A 34 -16.54 -24.33 16.16
C VAL A 34 -16.38 -23.73 14.76
N GLY A 35 -16.83 -24.43 13.72
CA GLY A 35 -16.87 -23.92 12.36
C GLY A 35 -17.66 -22.60 12.24
N CYS A 36 -18.86 -22.54 12.81
CA CYS A 36 -19.70 -21.34 12.87
C CYS A 36 -19.01 -20.15 13.56
N ILE A 37 -18.38 -20.40 14.71
CA ILE A 37 -17.67 -19.35 15.45
C ILE A 37 -16.49 -18.82 14.64
N LEU A 38 -15.70 -19.70 14.02
CA LEU A 38 -14.58 -19.31 13.17
C LEU A 38 -15.04 -18.51 11.95
N TRP A 39 -16.19 -18.87 11.36
CA TRP A 39 -16.76 -18.12 10.24
C TRP A 39 -17.19 -16.70 10.63
N ILE A 40 -17.80 -16.52 11.80
CA ILE A 40 -18.18 -15.19 12.32
C ILE A 40 -16.94 -14.35 12.62
N ILE A 41 -15.95 -14.92 13.31
CA ILE A 41 -14.68 -14.24 13.60
C ILE A 41 -14.01 -13.84 12.28
N ASN A 42 -13.97 -14.73 11.29
CA ASN A 42 -13.44 -14.42 9.97
C ASN A 42 -14.24 -13.34 9.27
N GLY A 43 -15.57 -13.33 9.31
CA GLY A 43 -16.38 -12.24 8.74
C GLY A 43 -16.04 -10.87 9.33
N ILE A 44 -15.81 -10.81 10.64
CA ILE A 44 -15.48 -9.57 11.37
C ILE A 44 -14.02 -9.15 11.14
N PHE A 45 -13.10 -10.10 11.09
CA PHE A 45 -11.65 -9.84 11.04
C PHE A 45 -11.02 -10.04 9.67
N ALA A 46 -11.72 -10.52 8.64
CA ALA A 46 -11.14 -10.85 7.33
C ALA A 46 -10.41 -9.67 6.69
N SER A 47 -10.97 -8.45 6.76
CA SER A 47 -10.25 -7.26 6.29
C SER A 47 -8.97 -7.01 7.08
N ARG A 48 -8.98 -7.22 8.41
CA ARG A 48 -7.79 -7.06 9.26
C ARG A 48 -6.76 -8.18 9.06
N LEU A 49 -7.21 -9.43 8.90
CA LEU A 49 -6.38 -10.61 8.68
C LEU A 49 -5.76 -10.58 7.28
N TYR A 50 -6.53 -10.20 6.25
CA TYR A 50 -6.01 -9.91 4.92
C TYR A 50 -4.94 -8.83 4.98
N ASN A 51 -5.23 -7.75 5.72
CA ASN A 51 -4.27 -6.68 5.94
C ASN A 51 -3.05 -7.10 6.80
N LEU A 52 -3.04 -8.30 7.38
CA LEU A 52 -1.93 -8.80 8.20
C LEU A 52 -1.11 -9.85 7.44
N VAL A 53 -1.78 -10.71 6.67
CA VAL A 53 -1.16 -11.79 5.86
C VAL A 53 -0.62 -11.28 4.53
N PHE A 54 -1.32 -10.34 3.88
CA PHE A 54 -0.97 -9.88 2.52
C PHE A 54 -0.46 -8.44 2.44
N TYR A 55 -0.59 -7.66 3.52
CA TYR A 55 -0.21 -6.24 3.55
C TYR A 55 1.16 -6.00 4.20
N ASP A 56 1.68 -6.98 4.94
CA ASP A 56 3.05 -6.90 5.50
C ASP A 56 4.13 -7.05 4.42
N ALA A 57 3.71 -7.24 3.16
CA ALA A 57 4.55 -7.29 1.95
C ALA A 57 4.45 -6.03 1.05
N ASN A 58 3.91 -4.89 1.54
CA ASN A 58 3.73 -3.65 0.75
C ASN A 58 5.05 -2.98 0.25
N THR A 59 6.17 -3.68 0.23
CA THR A 59 7.48 -3.25 -0.27
C THR A 59 7.50 -2.98 -1.78
N THR A 60 6.63 -3.66 -2.53
CA THR A 60 6.58 -3.55 -4.00
C THR A 60 6.29 -2.13 -4.47
N CYS A 61 5.36 -1.40 -3.83
CA CYS A 61 5.09 0.00 -4.20
C CYS A 61 6.29 0.92 -3.91
N GLY A 62 7.06 0.63 -2.85
CA GLY A 62 8.33 1.31 -2.56
C GLY A 62 9.37 1.05 -3.65
N PHE A 63 9.50 -0.20 -4.11
CA PHE A 63 10.39 -0.57 -5.22
C PHE A 63 10.03 0.21 -6.50
N TYR A 64 8.75 0.22 -6.89
CA TYR A 64 8.32 0.93 -8.10
C TYR A 64 8.44 2.45 -7.98
N ALA A 65 8.15 3.02 -6.81
CA ALA A 65 8.37 4.44 -6.56
C ALA A 65 9.86 4.79 -6.65
N GLY A 66 10.74 4.00 -6.03
CA GLY A 66 12.19 4.18 -6.11
C GLY A 66 12.73 4.04 -7.54
N LYS A 67 12.23 3.05 -8.30
CA LYS A 67 12.54 2.90 -9.72
C LYS A 67 12.10 4.13 -10.54
N ALA A 68 10.88 4.63 -10.32
CA ALA A 68 10.39 5.83 -11.00
C ALA A 68 11.22 7.07 -10.65
N ALA A 69 11.69 7.21 -9.41
CA ALA A 69 12.60 8.28 -9.03
C ALA A 69 13.92 8.22 -9.83
N LEU A 70 14.55 7.03 -9.90
CA LEU A 70 15.77 6.81 -10.67
C LEU A 70 15.57 7.09 -12.17
N GLU A 71 14.48 6.60 -12.76
CA GLU A 71 14.15 6.84 -14.17
C GLU A 71 13.91 8.32 -14.49
N ASN A 72 13.50 9.13 -13.49
CA ASN A 72 13.29 10.57 -13.62
C ASN A 72 14.49 11.42 -13.20
N GLY A 73 15.62 10.80 -12.83
CA GLY A 73 16.86 11.49 -12.47
C GLY A 73 16.94 11.95 -11.02
N PHE A 74 16.25 11.28 -10.10
CA PHE A 74 16.26 11.59 -8.67
C PHE A 74 16.89 10.47 -7.85
N ASP A 75 17.61 10.86 -6.79
CA ASP A 75 18.22 9.93 -5.87
C ASP A 75 17.18 9.45 -4.82
N PRO A 76 16.79 8.17 -4.81
CA PRO A 76 15.82 7.64 -3.86
C PRO A 76 16.44 7.44 -2.47
N LYS A 77 17.69 7.85 -2.19
CA LYS A 77 18.26 7.76 -0.84
C LYS A 77 17.38 8.45 0.19
N ALA A 78 17.41 7.93 1.40
CA ALA A 78 16.77 8.59 2.53
C ALA A 78 17.50 9.90 2.88
N GLN A 79 16.80 10.79 3.59
CA GLN A 79 17.36 12.06 4.04
C GLN A 79 18.52 11.91 5.04
N ASN A 80 18.64 10.75 5.68
CA ASN A 80 19.78 10.40 6.52
C ASN A 80 20.95 9.76 5.75
N GLY A 81 20.89 9.73 4.41
CA GLY A 81 21.93 9.17 3.54
C GLY A 81 21.86 7.64 3.36
N ILE A 82 20.91 6.95 4.00
CA ILE A 82 20.76 5.50 3.88
C ILE A 82 20.03 5.16 2.58
N ILE A 83 20.59 4.24 1.80
CA ILE A 83 19.86 3.58 0.71
C ILE A 83 19.02 2.49 1.34
N TRP A 84 17.69 2.65 1.30
CA TRP A 84 16.77 1.63 1.78
C TRP A 84 16.55 0.58 0.69
N ASP A 85 16.61 -0.70 1.07
CA ASP A 85 16.17 -1.80 0.21
C ASP A 85 14.66 -1.99 0.41
N PRO A 86 13.82 -1.76 -0.61
CA PRO A 86 12.39 -1.94 -0.51
C PRO A 86 12.04 -3.31 0.08
N ASN A 87 12.78 -4.39 -0.22
CA ASN A 87 12.49 -5.74 0.26
C ASN A 87 12.66 -5.91 1.78
N ASN A 88 13.48 -5.06 2.41
CA ASN A 88 13.84 -5.19 3.83
C ASN A 88 13.09 -4.20 4.73
N TYR A 89 12.38 -3.23 4.16
CA TYR A 89 11.71 -2.17 4.91
C TYR A 89 10.23 -2.08 4.59
N LYS A 90 9.40 -1.98 5.63
CA LYS A 90 7.99 -1.63 5.46
C LYS A 90 7.90 -0.18 4.98
N ILE A 91 6.85 0.16 4.23
CA ILE A 91 6.61 1.54 3.77
C ILE A 91 6.58 2.55 4.92
N SER A 92 6.05 2.15 6.08
CA SER A 92 6.08 2.99 7.28
C SER A 92 7.49 3.27 7.80
N ASP A 93 8.42 2.32 7.63
CA ASP A 93 9.81 2.49 8.05
C ASP A 93 10.57 3.36 7.06
N ILE A 94 10.37 3.15 5.75
CA ILE A 94 10.86 4.05 4.70
C ILE A 94 10.37 5.48 4.97
N TYR A 95 9.08 5.66 5.26
CA TYR A 95 8.52 6.98 5.58
C TYR A 95 9.24 7.68 6.72
N LYS A 96 9.59 6.96 7.81
CA LYS A 96 10.35 7.52 8.95
C LYS A 96 11.73 8.05 8.55
N MET A 97 12.33 7.53 7.48
CA MET A 97 13.63 7.98 6.97
C MET A 97 13.58 9.33 6.23
N TYR A 98 12.37 9.86 5.98
CA TYR A 98 12.14 11.18 5.38
C TYR A 98 11.44 12.14 6.35
N PRO A 99 12.03 12.51 7.51
CA PRO A 99 11.36 13.34 8.51
C PRO A 99 11.09 14.78 8.07
N ASN A 100 11.89 15.33 7.17
CA ASN A 100 11.91 16.75 6.82
C ASN A 100 11.13 17.03 5.52
N ASN A 101 10.70 18.29 5.35
CA ASN A 101 10.04 18.80 4.13
C ASN A 101 8.80 18.02 3.68
N ARG A 102 8.10 17.38 4.63
CA ARG A 102 6.82 16.73 4.40
C ARG A 102 5.72 17.76 4.24
N THR A 103 5.11 17.85 3.06
CA THR A 103 4.02 18.78 2.79
C THR A 103 2.72 18.05 2.47
N VAL A 104 1.58 18.71 2.67
CA VAL A 104 0.26 18.15 2.31
C VAL A 104 -0.01 18.28 0.81
N LYS A 105 0.74 19.14 0.12
CA LYS A 105 0.66 19.40 -1.32
C LYS A 105 2.07 19.40 -1.92
N PRO A 106 2.26 18.97 -3.17
CA PRO A 106 3.56 19.04 -3.82
C PRO A 106 3.96 20.51 -3.99
N GLN A 107 5.27 20.79 -3.87
CA GLN A 107 5.81 22.13 -4.09
C GLN A 107 6.24 22.28 -5.55
N ALA A 108 5.92 23.42 -6.16
CA ALA A 108 6.29 23.67 -7.56
C ALA A 108 7.81 23.60 -7.74
N GLY A 109 8.27 22.99 -8.83
CA GLY A 109 9.70 22.77 -9.09
C GLY A 109 10.27 21.52 -8.41
N THR A 110 9.44 20.69 -7.76
CA THR A 110 9.90 19.49 -7.05
C THR A 110 9.38 18.21 -7.68
N ALA A 111 10.13 17.12 -7.52
CA ALA A 111 9.65 15.75 -7.70
C ALA A 111 10.10 14.91 -6.51
N GLY A 112 9.44 13.79 -6.27
CA GLY A 112 9.81 12.93 -5.16
C GLY A 112 8.73 11.95 -4.78
N PHE A 113 8.62 11.64 -3.49
CA PHE A 113 7.70 10.61 -3.01
C PHE A 113 6.41 11.16 -2.44
N VAL A 114 5.32 10.42 -2.64
CA VAL A 114 4.03 10.64 -2.00
C VAL A 114 3.72 9.48 -1.08
N PHE A 115 3.59 9.75 0.21
CA PHE A 115 3.24 8.79 1.24
C PHE A 115 1.78 8.93 1.64
N TYR A 116 1.06 7.81 1.70
CA TYR A 116 -0.33 7.74 2.12
C TYR A 116 -0.39 7.39 3.60
N THR A 117 -0.53 8.42 4.43
CA THR A 117 -0.48 8.29 5.89
C THR A 117 -1.84 7.99 6.51
N ASN A 118 -1.85 7.56 7.76
CA ASN A 118 -3.06 7.62 8.58
C ASN A 118 -3.48 9.08 8.86
N LYS A 119 -4.67 9.28 9.45
CA LYS A 119 -5.17 10.62 9.84
C LYS A 119 -4.22 11.40 10.75
N ARG A 120 -3.37 10.71 11.52
CA ARG A 120 -2.39 11.31 12.44
C ARG A 120 -1.03 11.59 11.79
N GLY A 121 -0.81 11.21 10.53
CA GLY A 121 0.49 11.38 9.86
C GLY A 121 1.62 10.53 10.41
N THR A 122 1.35 9.53 11.27
CA THR A 122 2.39 8.79 12.01
C THR A 122 2.91 7.57 11.27
N TYR A 123 2.11 6.98 10.38
CA TYR A 123 2.43 5.76 9.65
C TYR A 123 1.98 5.90 8.20
N SER A 124 2.79 5.41 7.27
CA SER A 124 2.44 5.32 5.85
C SER A 124 2.17 3.89 5.44
N ARG A 125 1.11 3.69 4.65
CA ARG A 125 0.69 2.38 4.15
C ARG A 125 1.03 2.16 2.68
N TYR A 126 1.30 3.25 1.96
CA TYR A 126 1.47 3.23 0.52
C TYR A 126 2.37 4.38 0.07
N MET A 127 3.07 4.18 -1.04
CA MET A 127 4.10 5.08 -1.56
C MET A 127 4.02 5.13 -3.08
N GLU A 128 4.14 6.33 -3.63
CA GLU A 128 4.17 6.61 -5.07
C GLU A 128 5.26 7.64 -5.38
N PHE A 129 5.58 7.81 -6.66
CA PHE A 129 6.41 8.92 -7.13
C PHE A 129 5.54 10.02 -7.74
N TYR A 130 5.91 11.28 -7.53
CA TYR A 130 5.30 12.44 -8.16
C TYR A 130 6.35 13.29 -8.87
N ASP A 131 5.95 13.94 -9.96
CA ASP A 131 6.71 14.96 -10.65
C ASP A 131 5.87 16.24 -10.76
N TYR A 132 6.35 17.31 -10.14
CA TYR A 132 5.75 18.64 -10.19
C TYR A 132 6.82 19.70 -10.54
N ARG A 133 7.84 19.30 -11.31
CA ARG A 133 8.92 20.19 -11.77
C ARG A 133 8.41 21.38 -12.59
N TYR A 134 7.39 21.16 -13.42
CA TYR A 134 6.86 22.17 -14.32
C TYR A 134 5.88 23.15 -13.65
N GLY A 135 5.48 22.92 -12.40
CA GLY A 135 4.49 23.75 -11.72
C GLY A 135 3.11 23.69 -12.39
N GLY A 136 2.22 24.63 -12.05
CA GLY A 136 0.87 24.72 -12.61
C GLY A 136 -0.22 24.14 -11.70
N GLU A 137 -1.38 23.80 -12.27
CA GLU A 137 -2.54 23.30 -11.50
C GLU A 137 -2.51 21.79 -11.26
N THR A 138 -1.71 21.07 -12.05
CA THR A 138 -1.60 19.61 -12.04
C THR A 138 -0.15 19.17 -11.81
N TYR A 139 0.00 17.94 -11.32
CA TYR A 139 1.27 17.25 -11.23
C TYR A 139 1.13 15.82 -11.75
N THR A 140 2.23 15.22 -12.19
CA THR A 140 2.24 13.84 -12.68
C THR A 140 2.44 12.88 -11.52
N ARG A 141 1.60 11.84 -11.43
CA ARG A 141 1.66 10.79 -10.42
C ARG A 141 1.91 9.44 -11.08
N TYR A 142 2.83 8.68 -10.52
CA TYR A 142 3.18 7.34 -10.95
C TYR A 142 2.54 6.35 -9.97
N GLU A 143 1.28 6.03 -10.22
CA GLU A 143 0.48 5.12 -9.40
C GLU A 143 0.80 3.69 -9.78
N PHE A 144 1.20 2.91 -8.79
CA PHE A 144 1.50 1.49 -9.00
C PHE A 144 0.24 0.63 -8.84
N PHE A 145 0.05 -0.34 -9.74
CA PHE A 145 -0.99 -1.35 -9.57
C PHE A 145 -0.41 -2.73 -9.80
N MET A 146 -0.63 -3.58 -8.81
CA MET A 146 -0.25 -4.98 -8.85
C MET A 146 -1.50 -5.81 -9.11
N ASP A 147 -1.60 -6.39 -10.30
CA ASP A 147 -2.64 -7.38 -10.58
C ASP A 147 -2.22 -8.70 -9.94
N SER A 148 -2.99 -9.20 -8.98
CA SER A 148 -2.69 -10.48 -8.31
C SER A 148 -3.07 -11.70 -9.16
N ILE A 149 -3.71 -11.51 -10.32
CA ILE A 149 -4.25 -12.58 -11.17
C ILE A 149 -3.59 -12.60 -12.57
N GLY A 150 -2.87 -11.54 -12.94
CA GLY A 150 -2.19 -11.42 -14.23
C GLY A 150 -0.70 -11.12 -14.07
N ASN A 151 0.14 -11.78 -14.88
CA ASN A 151 1.61 -11.72 -14.88
C ASN A 151 2.24 -10.34 -15.21
N LYS A 152 1.55 -9.21 -15.02
CA LYS A 152 2.08 -7.88 -15.38
C LYS A 152 1.73 -6.82 -14.35
N ASP A 153 2.75 -6.47 -13.57
CA ASP A 153 2.82 -5.22 -12.82
C ASP A 153 2.70 -4.03 -13.77
N ARG A 154 1.90 -3.01 -13.40
CA ARG A 154 1.68 -1.82 -14.22
C ARG A 154 1.91 -0.54 -13.42
N ILE A 155 2.58 0.41 -14.05
CA ILE A 155 2.68 1.79 -13.58
C ILE A 155 1.66 2.60 -14.40
N PHE A 156 0.74 3.26 -13.71
CA PHE A 156 -0.18 4.21 -14.30
C PHE A 156 0.36 5.62 -14.10
N ILE A 157 0.68 6.27 -15.21
CA ILE A 157 1.05 7.68 -15.21
C ILE A 157 -0.24 8.48 -15.34
N GLN A 158 -0.56 9.29 -14.34
CA GLN A 158 -1.79 10.08 -14.29
C GLN A 158 -1.45 11.53 -13.96
N GLU A 159 -2.21 12.46 -14.53
CA GLU A 159 -2.23 13.83 -14.03
C GLU A 159 -3.19 13.95 -12.85
N ALA A 160 -2.76 14.63 -11.79
CA ALA A 160 -3.56 14.90 -10.61
C ALA A 160 -3.58 16.40 -10.32
N ARG A 161 -4.77 16.94 -9.99
CA ARG A 161 -4.93 18.34 -9.62
C ARG A 161 -4.53 18.56 -8.16
N ILE A 162 -3.83 19.66 -7.91
CA ILE A 162 -3.36 20.03 -6.56
C ILE A 162 -4.53 20.34 -5.61
N THR A 163 -5.65 20.82 -6.15
CA THR A 163 -6.88 21.12 -5.39
C THR A 163 -7.55 19.87 -4.84
N ASP A 164 -7.35 18.73 -5.49
CA ASP A 164 -8.04 17.47 -5.19
C ASP A 164 -7.25 16.61 -4.20
N GLU A 165 -6.13 17.16 -3.68
CA GLU A 165 -5.23 16.45 -2.80
C GLU A 165 -5.82 16.21 -1.42
N LYS A 166 -5.65 14.97 -0.96
CA LYS A 166 -6.29 14.50 0.25
C LYS A 166 -5.40 14.77 1.46
N PRO A 167 -5.97 15.11 2.63
CA PRO A 167 -5.20 15.49 3.82
C PRO A 167 -4.34 14.37 4.41
N TYR A 168 -4.51 13.14 3.95
CA TYR A 168 -3.72 11.98 4.35
C TYR A 168 -2.49 11.74 3.47
N LYS A 169 -2.25 12.55 2.43
CA LYS A 169 -1.03 12.44 1.62
C LYS A 169 0.07 13.31 2.18
N ARG A 170 1.31 12.85 2.06
CA ARG A 170 2.52 13.58 2.44
C ARG A 170 3.51 13.51 1.29
N PHE A 171 3.79 14.66 0.71
CA PHE A 171 4.74 14.86 -0.37
C PHE A 171 6.11 15.12 0.24
N VAL A 172 7.13 14.48 -0.31
CA VAL A 172 8.52 14.58 0.10
C VAL A 172 9.36 14.81 -1.14
N PRO A 173 9.89 16.02 -1.36
CA PRO A 173 10.83 16.29 -2.43
C PRO A 173 12.09 15.43 -2.30
N LEU A 174 12.59 14.95 -3.44
CA LEU A 174 13.90 14.29 -3.56
C LEU A 174 14.91 15.21 -4.22
N GLU A 175 16.18 14.97 -3.93
CA GLU A 175 17.28 15.66 -4.57
C GLU A 175 17.52 15.06 -5.97
N PRO A 176 17.73 15.90 -7.00
CA PRO A 176 18.17 15.44 -8.31
C PRO A 176 19.62 14.92 -8.25
N PHE A 177 20.01 14.11 -9.24
CA PHE A 177 21.40 13.75 -9.48
C PHE A 177 22.25 14.94 -9.98
#